data_AF-A0A966KJW4-F1
#
_entry.id   AF-A0A966KJW4-F1
#
_cell.length_a   1.000
_cell.length_b   1.000
_cell.length_c   1.000
_cell.angle_alpha   90.00
_cell.angle_beta   90.00
_cell.angle_gamma   90.00
#
_symmetry.space_group_name_H-M   'P 1'
#
loop_
_entity.id
_entity.type
_entity.pdbx_description
1 polymer ?
#
loop_
_entity_poly.entity_id
_entity_poly.type
_entity_poly.pdbx_seq_one_letter_code
_entity_poly.pdbx_strand_id
1 'polypeptide(L)'
;KDVAKMSDGSMFAPKYVENKLKFYPNILEAVVFGAGRKRCVAFINIDLSAVGNWAERNNIAYSSYQELAGHPKVLETIQSHVEEVNASIAKDKMLAGCQVHRFLVLHKELDADDGELTRTRKVRRKIIADKFEDLVSALYDGSTSVFTETEVTYEDGRKGKISATLEIKDAMTNNVADIAAQ
;
A
#
# COMPACT_ATOMS: atom_id res chain seq x y z
N LYS A 1 -7.74 -17.00 8.03
CA LYS A 1 -9.09 -16.54 7.62
C LYS A 1 -8.86 -15.35 6.73
N ASP A 2 -9.09 -15.51 5.43
CA ASP A 2 -8.55 -14.62 4.40
C ASP A 2 -9.58 -13.63 3.84
N VAL A 3 -10.79 -13.63 4.41
CA VAL A 3 -11.91 -12.76 4.04
C VAL A 3 -12.55 -12.23 5.32
N ALA A 4 -12.91 -10.96 5.33
CA ALA A 4 -13.69 -10.30 6.37
C ALA A 4 -14.85 -9.52 5.74
N LYS A 5 -15.49 -8.64 6.52
CA LYS A 5 -16.54 -7.75 6.03
C LYS A 5 -16.14 -6.29 6.22
N MET A 6 -16.56 -5.46 5.28
CA MET A 6 -16.57 -4.00 5.41
C MET A 6 -17.66 -3.55 6.39
N SER A 7 -17.72 -2.26 6.74
CA SER A 7 -18.73 -1.74 7.68
C SER A 7 -20.17 -1.84 7.16
N ASP A 8 -20.36 -1.85 5.84
CA ASP A 8 -21.67 -2.00 5.18
C ASP A 8 -22.06 -3.48 4.98
N GLY A 9 -21.22 -4.41 5.45
CA GLY A 9 -21.43 -5.86 5.31
C GLY A 9 -20.91 -6.46 4.00
N SER A 10 -20.41 -5.65 3.05
CA SER A 10 -19.80 -6.12 1.81
C SER A 10 -18.53 -6.94 2.08
N MET A 11 -18.16 -7.78 1.11
CA MET A 11 -17.01 -8.67 1.24
C MET A 11 -15.70 -7.87 1.22
N PHE A 12 -14.80 -8.19 2.15
CA PHE A 12 -13.44 -7.66 2.18
C PHE A 12 -12.44 -8.80 1.97
N ALA A 13 -11.79 -8.83 0.81
CA ALA A 13 -10.80 -9.84 0.42
C ALA A 13 -9.42 -9.19 0.14
N PRO A 14 -8.66 -8.80 1.17
CA PRO A 14 -7.44 -7.99 1.00
C PRO A 14 -6.40 -8.68 0.13
N LYS A 15 -6.18 -9.99 0.31
CA LYS A 15 -5.17 -10.74 -0.46
C LYS A 15 -5.40 -10.70 -1.96
N TYR A 16 -6.66 -10.63 -2.41
CA TYR A 16 -6.97 -10.56 -3.83
C TYR A 16 -6.45 -9.25 -4.43
N VAL A 17 -6.71 -8.13 -3.74
CA VAL A 17 -6.23 -6.80 -4.12
C VAL A 17 -4.71 -6.72 -4.04
N GLU A 18 -4.13 -7.20 -2.93
CA GLU A 18 -2.68 -7.20 -2.70
C GLU A 18 -1.95 -7.98 -3.79
N ASN A 19 -2.42 -9.18 -4.13
CA ASN A 19 -1.84 -9.97 -5.21
C ASN A 19 -1.96 -9.28 -6.57
N LYS A 20 -3.08 -8.63 -6.87
CA LYS A 20 -3.27 -7.84 -8.10
C LYS A 20 -2.25 -6.70 -8.22
N LEU A 21 -2.06 -5.95 -7.13
CA LEU A 21 -1.07 -4.87 -7.08
C LEU A 21 0.36 -5.40 -7.29
N LYS A 22 0.69 -6.54 -6.67
CA LYS A 22 2.01 -7.17 -6.77
C LYS A 22 2.33 -7.84 -8.12
N PHE A 23 1.38 -7.87 -9.07
CA PHE A 23 1.72 -8.23 -10.45
C PHE A 23 2.50 -7.13 -11.16
N TYR A 24 2.40 -5.88 -10.70
CA TYR A 24 3.21 -4.79 -11.24
C TYR A 24 4.64 -4.90 -10.68
N PRO A 25 5.67 -4.93 -11.54
CA PRO A 25 7.05 -5.13 -11.10
C PRO A 25 7.56 -4.01 -10.20
N ASN A 26 6.94 -2.83 -10.24
CA ASN A 26 7.28 -1.69 -9.39
C ASN A 26 6.79 -1.84 -7.95
N ILE A 27 5.92 -2.82 -7.64
CA ILE A 27 5.33 -3.04 -6.31
C ILE A 27 5.86 -4.33 -5.71
N LEU A 28 6.67 -4.21 -4.66
CA LEU A 28 7.24 -5.34 -3.92
C LEU A 28 6.22 -5.96 -2.97
N GLU A 29 5.48 -5.13 -2.25
CA GLU A 29 4.50 -5.57 -1.26
C GLU A 29 3.35 -4.58 -1.18
N ALA A 30 2.16 -5.09 -0.87
CA ALA A 30 0.97 -4.29 -0.64
C ALA A 30 0.23 -4.81 0.58
N VAL A 31 -0.26 -3.89 1.41
CA VAL A 31 -1.06 -4.22 2.59
C VAL A 31 -2.33 -3.42 2.57
N VAL A 32 -3.46 -4.10 2.37
CA VAL A 32 -4.78 -3.48 2.26
C VAL A 32 -5.53 -3.59 3.59
N PHE A 33 -6.07 -2.46 4.03
CA PHE A 33 -6.91 -2.31 5.21
C PHE A 33 -8.34 -1.96 4.79
N GLY A 34 -9.34 -2.39 5.54
CA GLY A 34 -10.74 -2.17 5.18
C GLY A 34 -11.76 -2.93 6.03
N ALA A 35 -11.35 -4.01 6.69
CA ALA A 35 -12.22 -4.76 7.59
C ALA A 35 -12.90 -3.85 8.64
N GLY A 36 -14.23 -3.84 8.68
CA GLY A 36 -15.02 -2.98 9.57
C GLY A 36 -14.96 -1.48 9.25
N ARG A 37 -14.40 -1.08 8.11
CA ARG A 37 -14.30 0.32 7.67
C ARG A 37 -15.18 0.57 6.45
N LYS A 38 -15.44 1.85 6.17
CA LYS A 38 -16.27 2.31 5.03
C LYS A 38 -15.56 2.24 3.68
N ARG A 39 -14.22 2.21 3.68
CA ARG A 39 -13.39 2.23 2.47
C ARG A 39 -12.12 1.41 2.69
N CYS A 40 -11.60 0.84 1.60
CA CYS A 40 -10.30 0.22 1.63
C CYS A 40 -9.19 1.25 1.41
N VAL A 41 -8.09 1.08 2.12
CA VAL A 41 -6.87 1.89 1.97
C VAL A 41 -5.66 0.97 1.94
N ALA A 42 -4.53 1.43 1.43
CA ALA A 42 -3.36 0.57 1.26
C ALA A 42 -2.05 1.22 1.69
N PHE A 43 -1.15 0.38 2.18
CA PHE A 43 0.29 0.65 2.14
C PHE A 43 0.89 -0.07 0.94
N ILE A 44 1.86 0.58 0.30
CA ILE A 44 2.63 0.04 -0.82
C ILE A 44 4.12 0.12 -0.48
N ASN A 45 4.86 -0.96 -0.70
CA ASN A 45 6.30 -0.91 -0.87
C ASN A 45 6.64 -0.97 -2.34
N ILE A 46 7.48 -0.04 -2.81
CA ILE A 46 8.08 -0.18 -4.13
C ILE A 46 9.10 -1.33 -4.14
N ASP A 47 9.29 -1.92 -5.30
CA ASP A 47 10.46 -2.76 -5.57
C ASP A 47 11.64 -1.85 -5.96
N LEU A 48 12.64 -1.80 -5.08
CA LEU A 48 13.80 -0.93 -5.26
C LEU A 48 14.58 -1.26 -6.53
N SER A 49 14.64 -2.53 -6.93
CA SER A 49 15.39 -2.95 -8.11
C SER A 49 14.66 -2.50 -9.38
N ALA A 50 13.35 -2.73 -9.47
CA ALA A 50 12.56 -2.32 -10.63
C ALA A 50 12.49 -0.79 -10.77
N VAL A 51 12.22 -0.09 -9.67
CA VAL A 51 12.11 1.37 -9.65
C VAL A 51 13.49 2.03 -9.82
N GLY A 52 14.55 1.49 -9.22
CA GLY A 52 15.93 1.96 -9.41
C GLY A 52 16.38 1.87 -10.87
N ASN A 53 16.14 0.73 -11.52
CA ASN A 53 16.42 0.57 -12.96
C ASN A 53 15.64 1.57 -13.82
N TRP A 54 14.39 1.88 -13.46
CA TRP A 54 13.63 2.92 -14.13
C TRP A 54 14.21 4.31 -13.89
N ALA A 55 14.62 4.62 -12.65
CA ALA A 55 15.21 5.91 -12.29
C ALA A 55 16.51 6.16 -13.07
N GLU A 56 17.40 5.16 -13.14
CA GLU A 56 18.64 5.22 -13.93
C GLU A 56 18.36 5.54 -15.41
N ARG A 57 17.43 4.80 -16.04
CA ARG A 57 17.05 5.04 -17.45
C ARG A 57 16.43 6.41 -17.71
N ASN A 58 15.87 7.04 -16.68
CA ASN A 58 15.26 8.37 -16.75
C ASN A 58 16.17 9.48 -16.21
N ASN A 59 17.45 9.18 -15.94
CA ASN A 59 18.44 10.11 -15.37
C ASN A 59 17.98 10.74 -14.04
N ILE A 60 17.31 9.96 -13.20
CA ILE A 60 16.89 10.34 -11.86
C ILE A 60 17.92 9.80 -10.87
N ALA A 61 18.71 10.69 -10.30
CA ALA A 61 19.62 10.34 -9.21
C ALA A 61 18.83 10.16 -7.91
N TYR A 62 19.23 9.16 -7.11
CA TYR A 62 18.69 8.92 -5.78
C TYR A 62 19.79 8.33 -4.89
N SER A 63 19.67 8.53 -3.58
CA SER A 63 20.63 8.08 -2.58
C SER A 63 20.07 7.00 -1.65
N SER A 64 18.76 6.78 -1.65
CA SER A 64 18.09 5.86 -0.73
C SER A 64 16.75 5.34 -1.27
N TYR A 65 16.27 4.26 -0.65
CA TYR A 65 14.90 3.76 -0.86
C TYR A 65 13.85 4.85 -0.62
N GLN A 66 13.99 5.59 0.48
CA GLN A 66 13.03 6.61 0.90
C GLN A 66 12.89 7.73 -0.14
N GLU A 67 13.99 8.14 -0.77
CA GLU A 67 13.96 9.15 -1.85
C GLU A 67 13.15 8.67 -3.06
N LEU A 68 13.35 7.42 -3.51
CA LEU A 68 12.57 6.88 -4.63
C LEU A 68 11.12 6.63 -4.25
N ALA A 69 10.87 6.10 -3.05
CA ALA A 69 9.53 5.84 -2.54
C ALA A 69 8.66 7.11 -2.49
N GLY A 70 9.27 8.25 -2.12
CA GLY A 70 8.62 9.56 -2.11
C GLY A 70 8.73 10.36 -3.41
N HIS A 71 9.39 9.83 -4.46
CA HIS A 71 9.63 10.59 -5.67
C HIS A 71 8.31 10.82 -6.45
N PRO A 72 7.98 12.05 -6.89
CA PRO A 72 6.67 12.36 -7.48
C PRO A 72 6.27 11.46 -8.65
N LYS A 73 7.20 11.18 -9.58
CA LYS A 73 6.96 10.28 -10.73
C LYS A 73 6.74 8.81 -10.32
N VAL A 74 7.35 8.38 -9.22
CA VAL A 74 7.14 7.03 -8.68
C VAL A 74 5.75 6.95 -8.06
N LEU A 75 5.37 7.94 -7.24
CA LEU A 75 4.03 8.03 -6.69
C LEU A 75 2.94 8.06 -7.77
N GLU A 76 3.15 8.81 -8.86
CA GLU A 76 2.26 8.84 -10.03
C GLU A 76 2.14 7.46 -10.71
N THR A 77 3.26 6.77 -10.90
CA THR A 77 3.29 5.42 -11.49
C THR A 77 2.53 4.43 -10.61
N ILE A 78 2.78 4.45 -9.29
CA ILE A 78 2.06 3.59 -8.33
C ILE A 78 0.57 3.94 -8.31
N GLN A 79 0.21 5.22 -8.37
CA GLN A 79 -1.18 5.65 -8.45
C GLN A 79 -1.88 5.07 -9.67
N SER A 80 -1.27 5.16 -10.86
CA SER A 80 -1.82 4.54 -12.08
C SER A 80 -2.08 3.04 -11.90
N HIS A 81 -1.14 2.30 -11.31
CA HIS A 81 -1.30 0.88 -11.06
C HIS A 81 -2.45 0.58 -10.07
N VAL A 82 -2.58 1.38 -9.01
CA VAL A 82 -3.70 1.25 -8.06
C VAL A 82 -5.04 1.49 -8.76
N GLU A 83 -5.12 2.50 -9.61
CA GLU A 83 -6.34 2.86 -10.34
C GLU A 83 -6.72 1.81 -11.40
N GLU A 84 -5.75 1.26 -12.11
CA GLU A 84 -5.95 0.12 -13.03
C GLU A 84 -6.46 -1.12 -12.28
N VAL A 85 -5.90 -1.41 -11.10
CA VAL A 85 -6.36 -2.50 -10.24
C VAL A 85 -7.78 -2.23 -9.75
N ASN A 86 -8.10 -1.00 -9.33
CA ASN A 86 -9.45 -0.61 -8.95
C ASN A 86 -10.45 -0.83 -10.10
N ALA A 87 -10.12 -0.40 -11.32
CA ALA A 87 -10.94 -0.62 -12.50
C ALA A 87 -11.13 -2.11 -12.80
N SER A 88 -10.09 -2.94 -12.60
CA SER A 88 -10.23 -4.39 -12.72
C SER A 88 -11.11 -5.00 -11.64
N ILE A 89 -11.01 -4.55 -10.39
CA ILE A 89 -11.77 -5.08 -9.24
C ILE A 89 -13.25 -4.69 -9.35
N ALA A 90 -13.55 -3.48 -9.83
CA ALA A 90 -14.92 -2.99 -9.96
C ALA A 90 -15.78 -3.86 -10.89
N LYS A 91 -15.16 -4.61 -11.81
CA LYS A 91 -15.84 -5.56 -12.71
C LYS A 91 -16.44 -6.76 -11.98
N ASP A 92 -15.93 -7.10 -10.79
CA ASP A 92 -16.47 -8.18 -9.97
C ASP A 92 -17.39 -7.60 -8.89
N LYS A 93 -18.71 -7.84 -9.02
CA LYS A 93 -19.71 -7.33 -8.08
C LYS A 93 -19.47 -7.77 -6.63
N MET A 94 -18.87 -8.94 -6.40
CA MET A 94 -18.59 -9.41 -5.04
C MET A 94 -17.39 -8.69 -4.42
N LEU A 95 -16.45 -8.22 -5.25
CA LEU A 95 -15.18 -7.64 -4.82
C LEU A 95 -15.08 -6.13 -5.04
N ALA A 96 -16.04 -5.52 -5.74
CA ALA A 96 -16.01 -4.10 -6.08
C ALA A 96 -15.91 -3.14 -4.87
N GLY A 97 -16.36 -3.58 -3.68
CA GLY A 97 -16.17 -2.86 -2.42
C GLY A 97 -14.72 -2.84 -1.90
N CYS A 98 -13.83 -3.67 -2.47
CA CYS A 98 -12.42 -3.76 -2.10
C CYS A 98 -11.51 -2.74 -2.81
N GLN A 99 -12.07 -1.83 -3.61
CA GLN A 99 -11.27 -0.79 -4.30
C GLN A 99 -10.51 0.08 -3.28
N VAL A 100 -9.23 0.32 -3.56
CA VAL A 100 -8.35 1.16 -2.72
C VAL A 100 -8.67 2.61 -2.99
N HIS A 101 -9.18 3.32 -1.99
CA HIS A 101 -9.57 4.73 -2.12
C HIS A 101 -8.41 5.67 -1.85
N ARG A 102 -7.55 5.29 -0.91
CA ARG A 102 -6.36 6.05 -0.53
C ARG A 102 -5.20 5.12 -0.28
N PHE A 103 -4.00 5.56 -0.57
CA PHE A 103 -2.80 4.81 -0.25
C PHE A 103 -1.62 5.74 0.06
N LEU A 104 -0.57 5.15 0.59
CA LEU A 104 0.74 5.77 0.67
C LEU A 104 1.81 4.75 0.31
N VAL A 105 2.97 5.25 -0.12
CA VAL A 105 4.17 4.44 -0.31
C VAL A 105 5.01 4.54 0.96
N LEU A 106 5.29 3.40 1.60
CA LEU A 106 6.06 3.36 2.84
C LEU A 106 7.49 3.84 2.60
N HIS A 107 8.07 4.50 3.60
CA HIS A 107 9.43 5.03 3.59
C HIS A 107 10.51 3.98 3.89
N LYS A 108 10.09 2.77 4.30
CA LYS A 108 10.93 1.56 4.45
C LYS A 108 10.23 0.33 3.90
N GLU A 109 11.00 -0.68 3.51
CA GLU A 109 10.48 -2.01 3.18
C GLU A 109 9.97 -2.74 4.43
N LEU A 110 8.84 -3.44 4.31
CA LEU A 110 8.35 -4.31 5.38
C LEU A 110 9.30 -5.47 5.63
N ASP A 111 9.60 -5.75 6.90
CA ASP A 111 10.65 -6.70 7.27
C ASP A 111 10.13 -7.84 8.19
N ALA A 112 10.73 -9.02 8.06
CA ALA A 112 10.45 -10.16 8.93
C ALA A 112 11.07 -10.00 10.33
N ASP A 113 12.22 -9.33 10.45
CA ASP A 113 12.90 -9.04 11.71
C ASP A 113 12.15 -7.97 12.53
N ASP A 114 11.47 -7.06 11.84
CA ASP A 114 10.49 -6.15 12.45
C ASP A 114 9.14 -6.85 12.73
N GLY A 115 8.99 -8.12 12.37
CA GLY A 115 7.78 -8.90 12.60
C GLY A 115 6.59 -8.48 11.74
N GLU A 116 6.80 -7.67 10.71
CA GLU A 116 5.81 -7.18 9.77
C GLU A 116 5.47 -8.24 8.72
N LEU A 117 6.47 -9.04 8.37
CA LEU A 117 6.35 -10.23 7.53
C LEU A 117 6.71 -11.50 8.31
N THR A 118 6.33 -12.67 7.80
CA THR A 118 6.99 -13.93 8.17
C THR A 118 8.31 -14.06 7.41
N ARG A 119 9.20 -14.97 7.82
CA ARG A 119 10.41 -15.32 7.04
C ARG A 119 10.09 -15.80 5.62
N THR A 120 8.88 -16.33 5.40
CA THR A 120 8.35 -16.69 4.08
C THR A 120 7.63 -15.52 3.38
N ARG A 121 7.86 -14.28 3.81
CA ARG A 121 7.28 -13.02 3.30
C ARG A 121 5.75 -12.94 3.35
N LYS A 122 5.09 -13.66 4.27
CA LYS A 122 3.65 -13.52 4.49
C LYS A 122 3.37 -12.30 5.36
N VAL A 123 2.55 -11.38 4.87
CA VAL A 123 2.11 -10.17 5.57
C VAL A 123 1.43 -10.48 6.91
N ARG A 124 1.89 -9.82 7.99
CA ARG A 124 1.29 -9.84 9.34
C ARG A 124 0.51 -8.55 9.60
N ARG A 125 -0.55 -8.34 8.81
CA ARG A 125 -1.35 -7.09 8.74
C ARG A 125 -1.76 -6.48 10.08
N LYS A 126 -2.09 -7.31 11.09
CA LYS A 126 -2.43 -6.78 12.42
C LYS A 126 -1.25 -6.05 13.05
N ILE A 127 -0.05 -6.63 12.99
CA ILE A 127 1.17 -6.03 13.55
C ILE A 127 1.53 -4.78 12.78
N ILE A 128 1.39 -4.79 11.45
CA ILE A 128 1.61 -3.62 10.62
C ILE A 128 0.61 -2.51 10.99
N ALA A 129 -0.67 -2.82 11.15
CA ALA A 129 -1.67 -1.83 11.57
C ALA A 129 -1.37 -1.23 12.94
N ASP A 130 -0.90 -2.06 13.89
CA ASP A 130 -0.56 -1.61 15.24
C ASP A 130 0.74 -0.75 15.25
N LYS A 131 1.75 -1.12 14.45
CA LYS A 131 3.03 -0.39 14.36
C LYS A 131 2.92 0.95 13.63
N PHE A 132 2.08 1.00 12.59
CA PHE A 132 1.90 2.15 11.73
C PHE A 132 0.51 2.76 11.93
N GLU A 133 0.03 2.80 13.18
CA GLU A 133 -1.32 3.28 13.51
C GLU A 133 -1.55 4.73 13.08
N ASP A 134 -0.52 5.57 13.20
CA ASP A 134 -0.47 6.94 12.71
C ASP A 134 -0.75 7.02 11.21
N LEU A 135 -0.05 6.21 10.41
CA LEU A 135 -0.19 6.14 8.96
C LEU A 135 -1.57 5.59 8.56
N VAL A 136 -2.06 4.52 9.22
CA VAL A 136 -3.40 3.98 8.96
C VAL A 136 -4.47 5.01 9.29
N SER A 137 -4.34 5.73 10.41
CA SER A 137 -5.30 6.75 10.83
C SER A 137 -5.37 7.90 9.83
N ALA A 138 -4.21 8.37 9.35
CA ALA A 138 -4.11 9.44 8.35
C ALA A 138 -4.77 9.06 7.01
N LEU A 139 -4.72 7.79 6.61
CA LEU A 139 -5.43 7.29 5.43
C LEU A 139 -6.96 7.40 5.58
N TYR A 140 -7.49 7.44 6.81
CA TYR A 140 -8.92 7.52 7.09
C TYR A 140 -9.43 8.91 7.46
N ASP A 141 -8.61 9.79 8.03
CA ASP A 141 -9.04 11.08 8.60
C ASP A 141 -9.11 12.26 7.60
N GLY A 142 -8.61 12.07 6.37
CA GLY A 142 -8.62 13.09 5.33
C GLY A 142 -7.29 13.85 5.16
N SER A 143 -6.27 13.51 5.96
CA SER A 143 -4.92 14.06 5.82
C SER A 143 -4.36 13.86 4.41
N THR A 144 -3.57 14.83 3.93
CA THR A 144 -2.85 14.76 2.65
C THR A 144 -1.40 14.30 2.82
N SER A 145 -0.88 14.37 4.05
CA SER A 145 0.45 13.91 4.41
C SER A 145 0.51 13.55 5.89
N VAL A 146 1.47 12.72 6.28
CA VAL A 146 1.68 12.32 7.67
C VAL A 146 3.17 12.18 7.97
N PHE A 147 3.62 12.78 9.08
CA PHE A 147 4.95 12.51 9.63
C PHE A 147 4.91 11.25 10.48
N THR A 148 5.91 10.40 10.33
CA THR A 148 6.06 9.17 11.13
C THR A 148 7.51 8.95 11.52
N GLU A 149 7.70 8.25 12.64
CA GLU A 149 8.99 7.75 13.09
C GLU A 149 8.83 6.25 13.38
N THR A 150 9.46 5.41 12.58
CA THR A 150 9.33 3.95 12.66
C THR A 150 10.60 3.33 13.24
N GLU A 151 10.42 2.47 14.25
CA GLU A 151 11.51 1.65 14.77
C GLU A 151 11.88 0.56 13.76
N VAL A 152 13.19 0.42 13.49
CA VAL A 152 13.74 -0.63 12.62
C VAL A 152 14.75 -1.48 13.36
N THR A 153 14.76 -2.77 13.07
CA THR A 153 15.75 -3.72 13.58
C THR A 153 16.78 -4.00 12.50
N TYR A 154 18.05 -3.65 12.75
CA TYR A 154 19.15 -3.95 11.84
C TYR A 154 19.56 -5.42 11.92
N GLU A 155 20.31 -5.89 10.92
CA GLU A 155 20.76 -7.30 10.82
C GLU A 155 21.56 -7.77 12.05
N ASP A 156 22.24 -6.85 12.74
CA ASP A 156 23.00 -7.14 13.96
C ASP A 156 22.14 -7.08 15.25
N GLY A 157 20.82 -6.93 15.10
CA GLY A 157 19.86 -6.86 16.20
C GLY A 157 19.76 -5.50 16.88
N ARG A 158 20.55 -4.49 16.46
CA ARG A 158 20.39 -3.12 16.96
C ARG A 158 19.04 -2.55 16.50
N LYS A 159 18.45 -1.74 17.36
CA LYS A 159 17.25 -0.95 17.03
C LYS A 159 17.64 0.46 16.64
N GLY A 160 17.07 0.95 15.56
CA GLY A 160 17.17 2.33 15.10
C GLY A 160 15.80 2.94 14.85
N LYS A 161 15.80 4.17 14.37
CA LYS A 161 14.59 4.86 13.93
C LYS A 161 14.81 5.46 12.57
N ILE A 162 13.80 5.35 11.71
CA ILE A 162 13.74 6.05 10.43
C ILE A 162 12.52 6.97 10.50
N SER A 163 12.65 8.18 9.99
CA SER A 163 11.55 9.14 9.94
C SER A 163 11.33 9.67 8.54
N ALA A 164 10.07 9.96 8.23
CA ALA A 164 9.66 10.51 6.94
C ALA A 164 8.37 11.28 7.09
N THR A 165 8.13 12.20 6.16
CA THR A 165 6.78 12.71 5.88
C THR A 165 6.29 12.06 4.60
N LEU A 166 5.20 11.31 4.69
CA LEU A 166 4.65 10.54 3.57
C LEU A 166 3.48 11.30 2.98
N GLU A 167 3.44 11.41 1.66
CA GLU A 167 2.28 11.91 0.93
C GLU A 167 1.19 10.82 0.89
N ILE A 168 -0.04 11.22 1.12
CA ILE A 168 -1.22 10.36 0.97
C ILE A 168 -1.83 10.63 -0.39
N LYS A 169 -1.93 9.59 -1.21
CA LYS A 169 -2.54 9.63 -2.53
C LYS A 169 -3.99 9.17 -2.45
N ASP A 170 -4.89 9.99 -3.00
CA ASP A 170 -6.23 9.56 -3.38
C ASP A 170 -6.14 8.78 -4.69
N ALA A 171 -6.87 7.67 -4.80
CA ALA A 171 -6.92 6.86 -6.01
C ALA A 171 -8.35 6.85 -6.57
N MET A 172 -8.46 6.96 -7.89
CA MET A 172 -9.73 6.84 -8.59
C MET A 172 -10.40 5.49 -8.32
N THR A 173 -11.66 5.53 -7.90
CA THR A 173 -12.54 4.35 -7.75
C THR A 173 -13.67 4.41 -8.75
N ASN A 174 -14.12 3.26 -9.20
CA ASN A 174 -15.14 3.11 -10.22
C ASN A 174 -16.49 2.81 -9.57
N ASN A 175 -17.54 3.42 -10.12
CA ASN A 175 -18.90 3.20 -9.66
C ASN A 175 -19.35 1.77 -10.02
N VAL A 176 -19.69 1.00 -8.97
CA VAL A 176 -20.11 -0.39 -9.10
C VAL A 176 -21.48 -0.51 -9.79
N ALA A 177 -22.30 0.54 -9.73
CA ALA A 177 -23.64 0.54 -10.33
C ALA A 177 -23.60 0.60 -11.88
N ASP A 178 -22.60 1.26 -12.47
CA ASP A 178 -22.56 1.51 -13.92
C ASP A 178 -22.09 0.29 -14.73
N ILE A 179 -21.42 -0.67 -14.07
CA ILE A 179 -20.94 -1.91 -14.70
C ILE A 179 -22.06 -2.95 -14.82
N ALA A 180 -23.19 -2.77 -14.12
CA ALA A 180 -24.33 -3.68 -14.22
C ALA A 180 -25.17 -3.52 -15.50
N ALA A 181 -24.87 -2.52 -16.33
CA ALA A 181 -25.58 -2.21 -17.58
C ALA A 181 -24.83 -2.62 -18.86
N GLN A 182 -23.66 -3.28 -18.73
CA GLN A 182 -22.89 -3.89 -19.83
C GLN A 182 -22.75 -5.40 -19.60
#